data_AF-A0A1I6DWI8-F1
#
_entry.id   AF-A0A1I6DWI8-F1
#
_cell.length_a   1.000
_cell.length_b   1.000
_cell.length_c   1.000
_cell.angle_alpha   90.00
_cell.angle_beta   90.00
_cell.angle_gamma   90.00
#
_symmetry.space_group_name_H-M   'P 1'
#
loop_
_entity.id
_entity.type
_entity.pdbx_description
1 polymer ?
#
loop_
_entity_poly.entity_id
_entity_poly.type
_entity_poly.pdbx_seq_one_letter_code
_entity_poly.pdbx_strand_id
1 'polypeptide(L)'
;MFCQLDQVGQVLDIANAVRDALQEEFSETLNLYEYSRKAGSVAFGLLLLHDYDVFYKRGFININDKQCEHYWVEVFFDGEALILSAFVREESAPKKADFVLLPEDEAVSLYGLTGGRDVEWQQGDCEESVWRAVLNMLHIDKPLPEILDEIANLQ
;
A
#
# COMPACT_ATOMS: atom_id res chain seq x y z
N MET A 1 -11.90 23.07 1.84
CA MET A 1 -12.75 21.90 1.54
C MET A 1 -12.05 21.19 0.40
N PHE A 2 -11.27 20.16 0.72
CA PHE A 2 -10.72 19.27 -0.30
C PHE A 2 -11.89 18.52 -0.92
N CYS A 3 -12.00 18.49 -2.24
CA CYS A 3 -13.04 17.68 -2.85
C CYS A 3 -12.62 16.20 -2.80
N GLN A 4 -13.58 15.28 -2.73
CA GLN A 4 -13.32 13.84 -2.66
C GLN A 4 -12.39 13.36 -3.79
N LEU A 5 -12.45 14.00 -4.97
CA LEU A 5 -11.56 13.75 -6.10
C LEU A 5 -10.09 14.12 -5.81
N ASP A 6 -9.83 15.19 -5.06
CA ASP A 6 -8.47 15.57 -4.68
C ASP A 6 -7.87 14.55 -3.71
N GLN A 7 -8.68 14.03 -2.80
CA GLN A 7 -8.24 13.02 -1.84
C GLN A 7 -7.92 11.68 -2.55
N VAL A 8 -8.79 11.24 -3.45
CA VAL A 8 -8.52 10.05 -4.28
C VAL A 8 -7.27 10.26 -5.13
N GLY A 9 -7.07 11.45 -5.70
CA GLY A 9 -5.85 11.80 -6.43
C GLY A 9 -4.59 11.61 -5.57
N GLN A 10 -4.59 12.14 -4.36
CA GLN A 10 -3.47 12.00 -3.42
C GLN A 10 -3.19 10.53 -3.06
N VAL A 11 -4.21 9.73 -2.79
CA VAL A 11 -4.05 8.29 -2.50
C VAL A 11 -3.38 7.58 -3.68
N LEU A 12 -3.82 7.87 -4.91
CA LEU A 12 -3.25 7.28 -6.12
C LEU A 12 -1.83 7.77 -6.40
N ASP A 13 -1.51 9.02 -6.12
CA ASP A 13 -0.15 9.55 -6.25
C ASP A 13 0.81 8.84 -5.29
N ILE A 14 0.40 8.63 -4.03
CA ILE A 14 1.16 7.82 -3.06
C ILE A 14 1.33 6.40 -3.58
N ALA A 15 0.24 5.75 -4.00
CA ALA A 15 0.25 4.38 -4.52
C ALA A 15 1.22 4.21 -5.70
N ASN A 16 1.21 5.16 -6.64
CA ASN A 16 2.09 5.17 -7.80
C ASN A 16 3.56 5.37 -7.41
N ALA A 17 3.86 6.30 -6.50
CA ALA A 17 5.23 6.52 -6.02
C ALA A 17 5.77 5.26 -5.31
N VAL A 18 4.96 4.60 -4.48
CA VAL A 18 5.33 3.34 -3.82
C VAL A 18 5.55 2.23 -4.84
N ARG A 19 4.66 2.08 -5.83
CA ARG A 19 4.82 1.13 -6.93
C ARG A 19 6.15 1.30 -7.63
N ASP A 20 6.46 2.53 -8.04
CA ASP A 20 7.62 2.83 -8.88
C ASP A 20 8.91 2.62 -8.10
N ALA A 21 8.97 3.04 -6.83
CA ALA A 21 10.10 2.78 -5.95
C ALA A 21 10.35 1.27 -5.73
N LEU A 22 9.30 0.47 -5.53
CA LEU A 22 9.45 -0.98 -5.34
C LEU A 22 9.73 -1.73 -6.64
N GLN A 23 9.25 -1.25 -7.80
CA GLN A 23 9.56 -1.87 -9.09
C GLN A 23 11.06 -1.80 -9.42
N GLU A 24 11.76 -0.75 -9.00
CA GLU A 24 13.21 -0.65 -9.15
C GLU A 24 13.94 -1.70 -8.30
N GLU A 25 13.44 -1.99 -7.09
CA GLU A 25 14.03 -2.97 -6.18
C GLU A 25 13.79 -4.42 -6.61
N PHE A 26 12.56 -4.75 -7.07
CA PHE A 26 12.13 -6.11 -7.39
C PHE A 26 12.24 -6.47 -8.88
N SER A 27 13.16 -5.84 -9.61
CA SER A 27 13.27 -5.93 -11.08
C SER A 27 13.43 -7.34 -11.66
N GLU A 28 13.92 -8.32 -10.87
CA GLU A 28 14.20 -9.68 -11.34
C GLU A 28 13.26 -10.76 -10.77
N THR A 29 12.84 -10.64 -9.51
CA THR A 29 11.99 -11.65 -8.86
C THR A 29 11.01 -11.02 -7.89
N LEU A 30 9.71 -11.13 -8.17
CA LEU A 30 8.67 -10.58 -7.33
C LEU A 30 8.20 -11.60 -6.29
N ASN A 31 8.58 -11.41 -5.03
CA ASN A 31 7.93 -12.06 -3.90
C ASN A 31 6.70 -11.24 -3.49
N LEU A 32 5.51 -11.72 -3.81
CA LEU A 32 4.27 -10.96 -3.58
C LEU A 32 4.00 -10.66 -2.10
N TYR A 33 4.38 -11.57 -1.21
CA TYR A 33 4.22 -11.34 0.22
C TYR A 33 5.09 -10.16 0.67
N GLU A 34 6.38 -10.16 0.31
CA GLU A 34 7.28 -9.07 0.68
C GLU A 34 6.92 -7.77 -0.03
N TYR A 35 6.55 -7.84 -1.31
CA TYR A 35 6.13 -6.68 -2.07
C TYR A 35 4.89 -6.04 -1.46
N SER A 36 3.82 -6.81 -1.20
CA SER A 36 2.58 -6.30 -0.61
C SER A 36 2.79 -5.74 0.79
N ARG A 37 3.66 -6.37 1.60
CA ARG A 37 4.02 -5.87 2.93
C ARG A 37 4.73 -4.52 2.85
N LYS A 38 5.78 -4.41 2.02
CA LYS A 38 6.51 -3.14 1.84
C LYS A 38 5.60 -2.05 1.29
N ALA A 39 4.84 -2.39 0.25
CA ALA A 39 3.85 -1.54 -0.40
C ALA A 39 2.83 -0.98 0.61
N GLY A 40 2.18 -1.88 1.34
CA GLY A 40 1.17 -1.52 2.33
C GLY A 40 1.75 -0.71 3.49
N SER A 41 2.94 -1.08 3.98
CA SER A 41 3.63 -0.36 5.06
C SER A 41 3.93 1.10 4.69
N VAL A 42 4.47 1.35 3.50
CA VAL A 42 4.81 2.72 3.06
C VAL A 42 3.54 3.52 2.77
N ALA A 43 2.58 2.94 2.06
CA ALA A 43 1.32 3.61 1.74
C ALA A 43 0.53 3.95 3.02
N PHE A 44 0.40 3.01 3.96
CA PHE A 44 -0.24 3.24 5.25
C PHE A 44 0.39 4.41 6.00
N GLY A 45 1.72 4.41 6.17
CA GLY A 45 2.41 5.45 6.92
C GLY A 45 2.24 6.84 6.31
N LEU A 46 2.32 6.95 4.98
CA LEU A 46 2.11 8.24 4.30
C LEU A 46 0.67 8.71 4.39
N LEU A 47 -0.31 7.81 4.25
CA LEU A 47 -1.72 8.16 4.40
C LEU A 47 -2.06 8.60 5.82
N LEU A 48 -1.51 7.92 6.83
CA LEU A 48 -1.68 8.29 8.24
C LEU A 48 -1.17 9.71 8.52
N LEU A 49 -0.02 10.09 7.94
CA LEU A 49 0.54 11.46 8.06
C LEU A 49 -0.31 12.53 7.37
N HIS A 50 -1.17 12.14 6.44
CA HIS A 50 -2.11 13.02 5.76
C HIS A 50 -3.51 13.02 6.41
N ASP A 51 -3.62 12.54 7.64
CA ASP A 51 -4.85 12.46 8.43
C ASP A 51 -5.96 11.61 7.78
N TYR A 52 -5.58 10.62 6.95
CA TYR A 52 -6.55 9.63 6.46
C TYR A 52 -6.87 8.60 7.56
N ASP A 53 -8.14 8.20 7.62
CA ASP A 53 -8.56 7.06 8.42
C ASP A 53 -8.19 5.77 7.67
N VAL A 54 -7.08 5.15 8.09
CA VAL A 54 -6.48 3.99 7.43
C VAL A 54 -6.18 2.86 8.39
N PHE A 55 -6.32 1.63 7.90
CA PHE A 55 -6.02 0.42 8.65
C PHE A 55 -5.07 -0.47 7.84
N TYR A 56 -3.95 -0.86 8.47
CA TYR A 56 -3.01 -1.78 7.86
C TYR A 56 -3.43 -3.21 8.13
N LYS A 57 -3.73 -3.97 7.08
CA LYS A 57 -4.31 -5.31 7.17
C LYS A 57 -3.35 -6.38 6.67
N ARG A 58 -3.46 -7.56 7.28
CA ARG A 58 -2.89 -8.81 6.78
C ARG A 58 -3.98 -9.86 6.69
N GLY A 59 -3.96 -10.63 5.61
CA GLY A 59 -4.86 -11.76 5.41
C GLY A 59 -4.43 -12.58 4.21
N PHE A 60 -5.39 -13.00 3.40
CA PHE A 60 -5.16 -13.87 2.27
C PHE A 60 -5.87 -13.41 1.01
N ILE A 61 -5.26 -13.71 -0.13
CA ILE A 61 -5.83 -13.55 -1.47
C ILE A 61 -5.74 -14.87 -2.23
N ASN A 62 -6.55 -15.02 -3.27
CA ASN A 62 -6.53 -16.16 -4.16
C ASN A 62 -5.84 -15.81 -5.48
N ILE A 63 -4.80 -16.55 -5.82
CA ILE A 63 -4.10 -16.46 -7.10
C ILE A 63 -4.01 -17.87 -7.67
N ASN A 64 -4.58 -18.11 -8.86
CA ASN A 64 -4.63 -19.44 -9.50
C ASN A 64 -5.13 -20.54 -8.56
N ASP A 65 -6.27 -20.33 -7.89
CA ASP A 65 -6.86 -21.25 -6.91
C ASP A 65 -5.96 -21.56 -5.71
N LYS A 66 -4.90 -20.78 -5.48
CA LYS A 66 -4.02 -20.88 -4.32
C LYS A 66 -4.19 -19.67 -3.42
N GLN A 67 -4.46 -19.97 -2.15
CA GLN A 67 -4.48 -18.97 -1.10
C GLN A 67 -3.04 -18.54 -0.77
N CYS A 68 -2.77 -17.24 -0.85
CA CYS A 68 -1.48 -16.63 -0.59
C CYS A 68 -1.65 -15.56 0.49
N GLU A 69 -0.70 -15.47 1.43
CA GLU A 69 -0.69 -14.38 2.39
C GLU A 69 -0.42 -13.04 1.70
N HIS A 70 -1.11 -11.99 2.15
CA HIS A 70 -1.08 -10.69 1.51
C HIS A 70 -1.34 -9.56 2.50
N TYR A 71 -0.82 -8.38 2.18
CA TYR A 71 -1.05 -7.15 2.93
C TYR A 71 -1.78 -6.11 2.08
N TRP A 72 -2.63 -5.32 2.73
CA TRP A 72 -3.33 -4.20 2.10
C TRP A 72 -3.59 -3.09 3.10
N VAL A 73 -3.99 -1.93 2.60
CA VAL A 73 -4.45 -0.80 3.42
C VAL A 73 -5.93 -0.59 3.13
N GLU A 74 -6.75 -0.56 4.17
CA GLU A 74 -8.11 -0.04 4.07
C GLU A 74 -8.06 1.47 4.27
N VAL A 75 -8.65 2.22 3.33
CA VAL A 75 -8.73 3.68 3.35
C VAL A 75 -10.20 4.08 3.39
N PHE A 76 -10.60 4.82 4.42
CA PHE A 76 -12.01 5.19 4.61
C PHE A 76 -12.33 6.56 4.00
N PHE A 77 -13.39 6.57 3.19
CA PHE A 77 -13.99 7.79 2.63
C PHE A 77 -15.46 7.84 3.00
N ASP A 78 -15.88 8.86 3.74
CA ASP A 78 -17.27 9.03 4.19
C ASP A 78 -17.89 7.78 4.84
N GLY A 79 -17.06 6.97 5.51
CA GLY A 79 -17.46 5.73 6.20
C GLY A 79 -17.45 4.47 5.33
N GLU A 80 -17.07 4.57 4.07
CA GLU A 80 -16.88 3.42 3.17
C GLU A 80 -15.40 3.05 3.04
N ALA A 81 -15.09 1.76 3.13
CA ALA A 81 -13.73 1.25 3.02
C ALA A 81 -13.35 1.00 1.55
N LEU A 82 -12.22 1.57 1.14
CA LEU A 82 -11.54 1.23 -0.11
C LEU A 82 -10.26 0.44 0.19
N ILE A 83 -10.06 -0.63 -0.56
CA ILE A 83 -8.86 -1.46 -0.50
C ILE A 83 -7.80 -0.89 -1.41
N LEU A 84 -6.73 -0.37 -0.81
CA LEU A 84 -5.50 -0.02 -1.49
C LEU A 84 -4.50 -1.19 -1.37
N SER A 85 -4.15 -1.81 -2.49
CA SER A 85 -3.18 -2.90 -2.48
C SER A 85 -2.46 -3.07 -3.81
N ALA A 86 -1.29 -3.67 -3.73
CA ALA A 86 -0.52 -4.10 -4.90
C ALA A 86 -0.88 -5.54 -5.28
N PHE A 87 -1.47 -5.72 -6.45
CA PHE A 87 -1.79 -7.05 -7.00
C PHE A 87 -0.95 -7.34 -8.24
N VAL A 88 -0.59 -8.61 -8.45
CA VAL A 88 0.13 -9.03 -9.65
C VAL A 88 -0.87 -9.19 -10.80
N ARG A 89 -0.60 -8.55 -11.93
CA ARG A 89 -1.30 -8.87 -13.19
C ARG A 89 -0.59 -10.03 -13.88
N GLU A 90 -1.27 -11.17 -13.94
CA GLU A 90 -0.71 -12.42 -14.51
C GLU A 90 -0.31 -12.29 -15.98
N GLU A 91 -0.96 -11.40 -16.73
CA GLU A 91 -0.72 -11.21 -18.16
C GLU A 91 0.54 -10.37 -18.47
N SER A 92 1.21 -9.83 -17.46
CA SER A 92 2.41 -9.03 -17.64
C SER A 92 3.68 -9.86 -17.50
N ALA A 93 4.49 -9.92 -18.57
CA ALA A 93 5.88 -10.38 -18.52
C ALA A 93 6.79 -9.16 -18.79
N PRO A 94 7.69 -8.78 -17.85
CA PRO A 94 7.88 -9.32 -16.50
C PRO A 94 6.65 -9.09 -15.60
N LYS A 95 6.46 -9.95 -14.58
CA LYS A 95 5.34 -9.85 -13.62
C LYS A 95 5.41 -8.50 -12.91
N LYS A 96 4.52 -7.58 -13.26
CA LYS A 96 4.39 -6.30 -12.58
C LYS A 96 3.24 -6.36 -11.59
N ALA A 97 3.49 -5.84 -10.40
CA ALA A 97 2.43 -5.49 -9.48
C ALA A 97 1.89 -4.11 -9.85
N ASP A 98 0.57 -4.02 -9.95
CA ASP A 98 -0.14 -2.75 -10.07
C ASP A 98 -0.84 -2.47 -8.74
N PHE A 99 -0.79 -1.22 -8.31
CA PHE A 99 -1.64 -0.75 -7.23
C PHE A 99 -3.05 -0.53 -7.75
N VAL A 100 -4.02 -1.00 -6.98
CA VAL A 100 -5.44 -0.73 -7.22
C VAL A 100 -6.03 -0.12 -5.96
N LEU A 101 -7.02 0.73 -6.17
CA LEU A 101 -7.91 1.26 -5.15
C LEU A 101 -9.31 0.82 -5.54
N LEU A 102 -9.89 -0.12 -4.79
CA LEU A 102 -11.18 -0.74 -5.12
C LEU A 102 -12.10 -0.76 -3.90
N PRO A 103 -13.42 -0.71 -4.08
CA PRO A 103 -14.36 -1.09 -3.03
C PRO A 103 -14.05 -2.49 -2.47
N GLU A 104 -14.34 -2.72 -1.19
CA GLU A 104 -14.07 -3.99 -0.52
C GLU A 104 -14.75 -5.19 -1.22
N ASP A 105 -16.01 -5.04 -1.61
CA ASP A 105 -16.78 -6.10 -2.28
C ASP A 105 -16.18 -6.47 -3.64
N GLU A 106 -15.71 -5.48 -4.41
CA GLU A 106 -14.97 -5.70 -5.65
C GLU A 106 -13.64 -6.40 -5.40
N ALA A 107 -12.87 -5.99 -4.38
CA ALA A 107 -11.60 -6.61 -4.03
C ALA A 107 -11.77 -8.07 -3.59
N VAL A 108 -12.81 -8.38 -2.80
CA VAL A 108 -13.18 -9.74 -2.42
C VAL A 108 -13.57 -10.56 -3.66
N SER A 109 -14.38 -9.99 -4.56
CA SER A 109 -14.82 -10.70 -5.76
C SER A 109 -13.69 -10.97 -6.75
N LEU A 110 -12.76 -10.03 -6.93
CA LEU A 110 -11.69 -10.12 -7.93
C LEU A 110 -10.47 -10.90 -7.43
N TYR A 111 -10.11 -10.73 -6.15
CA TYR A 111 -8.87 -11.27 -5.58
C TYR A 111 -9.10 -12.30 -4.46
N GLY A 112 -10.35 -12.60 -4.09
CA GLY A 112 -10.65 -13.55 -3.03
C GLY A 112 -10.10 -13.12 -1.66
N LEU A 113 -10.12 -11.81 -1.40
CA LEU A 113 -9.64 -11.22 -0.15
C LEU A 113 -10.39 -11.83 1.05
N THR A 114 -9.67 -12.42 2.00
CA THR A 114 -10.26 -13.10 3.16
C THR A 114 -9.37 -13.00 4.40
N GLY A 115 -9.99 -13.13 5.58
CA GLY A 115 -9.28 -13.27 6.86
C GLY A 115 -8.45 -12.04 7.26
N GLY A 116 -8.85 -10.85 6.81
CA GLY A 116 -8.19 -9.59 7.15
C GLY A 116 -8.21 -9.33 8.65
N ARG A 117 -7.03 -9.04 9.21
CA ARG A 117 -6.86 -8.55 10.58
C ARG A 117 -5.95 -7.34 10.58
N ASP A 118 -6.20 -6.42 11.51
CA ASP A 118 -5.31 -5.30 11.77
C ASP A 118 -3.94 -5.81 12.22
N VAL A 119 -2.90 -5.14 11.73
CA VAL A 119 -1.52 -5.36 12.14
C VAL A 119 -0.87 -4.02 12.45
N GLU A 120 -0.05 -4.00 13.50
CA GLU A 120 0.72 -2.82 13.85
C GLU A 120 1.78 -2.55 12.78
N TRP A 121 1.94 -1.28 12.42
CA TRP A 121 2.98 -0.86 11.50
C TRP A 121 4.33 -0.90 12.20
N GLN A 122 5.34 -1.43 11.53
CA GLN A 122 6.70 -1.48 12.04
C GLN A 122 7.64 -0.75 11.09
N GLN A 123 8.54 0.07 11.65
CA GLN A 123 9.55 0.80 10.88
C GLN A 123 10.40 -0.14 9.99
N GLY A 124 10.64 -1.37 10.47
CA GLY A 124 11.41 -2.40 9.76
C GLY A 124 10.64 -3.17 8.67
N ASP A 125 9.38 -2.84 8.38
CA ASP A 125 8.62 -3.52 7.32
C ASP A 125 9.09 -3.15 5.91
N CYS A 126 9.79 -2.03 5.76
CA CYS A 126 10.35 -1.57 4.50
C CYS A 126 11.69 -0.84 4.70
N GLU A 127 12.62 -1.02 3.77
CA GLU A 127 13.95 -0.44 3.80
C GLU A 127 13.92 1.08 3.61
N GLU A 128 14.84 1.77 4.29
CA GLU A 128 14.97 3.23 4.16
C GLU A 128 15.19 3.70 2.72
N SER A 129 15.82 2.88 1.87
CA SER A 129 16.05 3.22 0.47
C SER A 129 14.74 3.40 -0.29
N VAL A 130 13.75 2.54 -0.06
CA VAL A 130 12.42 2.63 -0.68
C VAL A 130 11.71 3.86 -0.16
N TRP A 131 11.70 4.06 1.16
CA TRP A 131 11.12 5.25 1.76
C TRP A 131 11.67 6.54 1.16
N ARG A 132 13.01 6.66 1.06
CA ARG A 132 13.64 7.85 0.45
C ARG A 132 13.25 8.03 -1.00
N ALA A 133 13.17 6.94 -1.78
CA ALA A 133 12.73 7.01 -3.18
C ALA A 133 11.30 7.55 -3.28
N VAL A 134 10.37 7.04 -2.47
CA VAL A 134 8.97 7.49 -2.44
C VAL A 134 8.86 8.96 -2.03
N LEU A 135 9.55 9.37 -0.96
CA LEU A 135 9.54 10.76 -0.50
C LEU A 135 10.08 11.73 -1.55
N ASN A 136 11.14 11.34 -2.26
CA ASN A 136 11.70 12.15 -3.36
C ASN A 136 10.70 12.29 -4.52
N MET A 137 10.00 11.21 -4.89
CA MET A 137 8.98 11.23 -5.95
C MET A 137 7.77 12.09 -5.59
N LEU A 138 7.40 12.12 -4.31
CA LEU A 138 6.31 12.95 -3.78
C LEU A 138 6.74 14.38 -3.41
N HIS A 139 8.01 14.74 -3.63
CA HIS A 139 8.58 16.04 -3.25
C HIS A 139 8.40 16.39 -1.76
N ILE A 140 8.55 15.41 -0.88
CA ILE A 140 8.49 15.59 0.57
C ILE A 140 9.92 15.82 1.10
N ASP A 141 10.21 17.06 1.49
CA ASP A 141 11.56 17.48 1.94
C ASP A 141 11.88 17.13 3.40
N LYS A 142 10.94 16.48 4.11
CA LYS A 142 11.09 16.18 5.53
C LYS A 142 12.09 15.02 5.76
N PRO A 143 12.97 15.09 6.77
CA PRO A 143 13.91 14.02 7.07
C PRO A 143 13.20 12.68 7.36
N LEU A 144 13.69 11.60 6.77
CA LEU A 144 13.10 10.27 6.95
C LEU A 144 12.97 9.86 8.43
N PRO A 145 13.96 10.06 9.32
CA PRO A 145 13.80 9.69 10.73
C PRO A 145 12.61 10.39 11.40
N GLU A 146 12.38 11.68 11.10
CA GLU A 146 11.25 12.44 11.64
C GLU A 146 9.90 11.91 11.13
N ILE A 147 9.84 11.51 9.85
CA ILE A 147 8.64 10.91 9.25
C ILE A 147 8.31 9.59 9.93
N LEU A 148 9.30 8.70 10.09
CA LEU A 148 9.09 7.38 10.68
C LEU A 148 8.72 7.48 12.17
N ASP A 149 9.34 8.41 12.90
CA ASP A 149 9.00 8.67 14.29
C ASP A 149 7.56 9.20 14.43
N GLU A 150 7.10 10.07 13.53
CA GLU A 150 5.71 10.55 13.56
C GLU A 150 4.70 9.45 13.30
N ILE A 151 4.93 8.60 12.29
CA ILE A 151 4.06 7.44 12.01
C ILE A 151 3.97 6.52 13.22
N ALA A 152 5.09 6.31 13.93
CA ALA A 152 5.13 5.49 15.15
C ALA A 152 4.30 6.08 16.31
N ASN A 153 4.09 7.40 16.34
CA ASN A 153 3.35 8.09 17.39
C ASN A 153 1.87 8.35 17.05
N LEU A 154 1.46 8.13 15.80
CA LEU A 154 0.09 8.37 15.31
C LEU A 154 -0.82 7.13 15.33
N GLN A 155 -0.24 5.95 15.52
CA GLN A 155 -0.93 4.66 15.47
C GLN A 155 -1.53 4.24 16.82
#